data_AF-A0A4R3LJK0-F1
#
_entry.id   AF-A0A4R3LJK0-F1
#
_cell.length_a   1.000
_cell.length_b   1.000
_cell.length_c   1.000
_cell.angle_alpha   90.00
_cell.angle_beta   90.00
_cell.angle_gamma   90.00
#
_symmetry.space_group_name_H-M   'P 1'
#
loop_
_entity.id
_entity.type
_entity.pdbx_description
1 polymer ?
#
loop_
_entity_poly.entity_id
_entity_poly.type
_entity_poly.pdbx_seq_one_letter_code
_entity_poly.pdbx_strand_id
1 'polypeptide(L)'
;MADAGQLDGAVVTIDAMGCQVAIAQKIIDHGADYVLSLKGNQPNLEADVLDYFRAAPAAEIVSTTTLEKGHGRIETRHYRASANVDWIASDRRYPGEPSAFPSFYTSP
;
A
#
# COMPACT_ATOMS: atom_id res chain seq x y z
N MET A 1 -6.10 13.47 -17.41
CA MET A 1 -5.89 13.33 -15.95
C MET A 1 -6.95 14.18 -15.27
N ALA A 2 -7.32 13.91 -14.02
CA ALA A 2 -8.29 14.75 -13.30
C ALA A 2 -7.76 16.19 -13.18
N ASP A 3 -8.63 17.19 -13.21
CA ASP A 3 -8.22 18.58 -13.02
C ASP A 3 -7.98 18.89 -11.53
N ALA A 4 -7.35 20.03 -11.25
CA ALA A 4 -7.08 20.49 -9.88
C ALA A 4 -8.39 20.55 -9.06
N GLY A 5 -8.39 19.93 -7.88
CA GLY A 5 -9.53 19.90 -6.94
C GLY A 5 -10.62 18.87 -7.26
N GLN A 6 -10.57 18.15 -8.39
CA GLN A 6 -11.58 17.12 -8.71
C GLN A 6 -11.49 15.87 -7.82
N LEU A 7 -10.38 15.69 -7.12
CA LEU A 7 -10.13 14.53 -6.25
C LEU A 7 -10.05 14.93 -4.77
N ASP A 8 -10.28 16.20 -4.42
CA ASP A 8 -10.12 16.70 -3.05
C ASP A 8 -10.99 15.89 -2.06
N GLY A 9 -10.35 15.32 -1.04
CA GLY A 9 -10.98 14.44 -0.05
C GLY A 9 -11.37 13.03 -0.55
N ALA A 10 -11.03 12.66 -1.78
CA ALA A 10 -11.30 11.32 -2.32
C ALA A 10 -10.22 10.30 -1.92
N VAL A 11 -10.58 9.01 -1.93
CA VAL A 11 -9.62 7.89 -1.87
C VAL A 11 -9.47 7.28 -3.25
N VAL A 12 -8.28 7.38 -3.82
CA VAL A 12 -7.96 6.85 -5.15
C VAL A 12 -7.40 5.44 -5.02
N THR A 13 -8.07 4.47 -5.64
CA THR A 13 -7.61 3.08 -5.71
C THR A 13 -7.06 2.75 -7.09
N ILE A 14 -5.87 2.15 -7.18
CA ILE A 14 -5.27 1.75 -8.47
C ILE A 14 -4.66 0.35 -8.35
N ASP A 15 -4.68 -0.39 -9.45
CA ASP A 15 -4.04 -1.70 -9.55
C ASP A 15 -2.51 -1.63 -9.44
N ALA A 16 -1.88 -2.81 -9.41
CA ALA A 16 -0.46 -2.94 -9.15
C ALA A 16 0.44 -2.25 -10.19
N MET A 17 0.02 -2.15 -11.44
CA MET A 17 0.79 -1.41 -12.45
C MET A 17 0.86 0.09 -12.13
N GLY A 18 -0.13 0.62 -11.43
CA GLY A 18 -0.19 2.03 -11.00
C GLY A 18 0.40 2.31 -9.62
N CYS A 19 0.93 1.29 -8.92
CA CYS A 19 1.64 1.49 -7.66
C CYS A 19 3.06 2.03 -7.92
N GLN A 20 3.08 3.34 -8.19
CA GLN A 20 4.27 4.12 -8.52
C GLN A 20 4.29 5.40 -7.68
N VAL A 21 5.48 5.79 -7.26
CA VAL A 21 5.72 6.98 -6.44
C VAL A 21 5.18 8.25 -7.11
N ALA A 22 5.43 8.41 -8.41
CA ALA A 22 4.94 9.56 -9.17
C ALA A 22 3.41 9.61 -9.26
N ILE A 23 2.72 8.47 -9.19
CA ILE A 23 1.26 8.39 -9.18
C ILE A 23 0.75 8.77 -7.78
N ALA A 24 1.33 8.21 -6.73
CA ALA A 24 0.99 8.56 -5.35
C ALA A 24 1.18 10.07 -5.07
N GLN A 25 2.28 10.65 -5.55
CA GLN A 25 2.53 12.09 -5.41
C GLN A 25 1.44 12.93 -6.08
N LYS A 26 1.06 12.59 -7.31
CA LYS A 26 -0.03 13.29 -8.02
C LYS A 26 -1.35 13.18 -7.28
N ILE A 27 -1.65 12.06 -6.63
CA ILE A 27 -2.90 11.91 -5.87
C ILE A 27 -2.91 12.91 -4.70
N ILE A 28 -1.82 13.00 -3.95
CA ILE A 28 -1.67 13.96 -2.83
C ILE A 28 -1.70 15.41 -3.33
N ASP A 29 -1.02 15.72 -4.43
CA ASP A 29 -1.01 17.07 -5.03
C ASP A 29 -2.43 17.54 -5.42
N HIS A 30 -3.37 16.59 -5.60
CA HIS A 30 -4.78 16.85 -5.87
C HIS A 30 -5.68 16.84 -4.62
N GLY A 31 -5.10 16.77 -3.41
CA GLY A 31 -5.85 16.78 -2.15
C GLY A 31 -6.51 15.44 -1.79
N ALA A 32 -6.04 14.35 -2.39
CA ALA A 32 -6.64 13.02 -2.24
C ALA A 32 -5.73 12.05 -1.47
N ASP A 33 -6.34 11.00 -0.93
CA ASP A 33 -5.67 9.85 -0.35
C ASP A 33 -5.56 8.70 -1.36
N TYR A 34 -4.72 7.70 -1.10
CA TYR A 34 -4.56 6.54 -2.00
C TYR A 34 -4.59 5.19 -1.31
N VAL A 35 -5.05 4.17 -2.06
CA VAL A 35 -4.85 2.75 -1.76
C VAL A 35 -4.35 2.08 -3.04
N LEU A 36 -3.04 1.82 -3.11
CA LEU A 36 -2.40 1.27 -4.29
C LEU A 36 -2.08 -0.21 -4.07
N SER A 37 -2.44 -1.06 -5.03
CA SER A 37 -2.13 -2.48 -4.94
C SER A 37 -0.63 -2.72 -5.11
N LEU A 38 -0.02 -3.54 -4.27
CA LEU A 38 1.40 -3.88 -4.38
C LEU A 38 1.54 -5.34 -4.80
N LYS A 39 2.18 -5.60 -5.95
CA LYS A 39 2.42 -6.97 -6.44
C LYS A 39 3.43 -7.01 -7.57
N GLY A 40 4.62 -7.55 -7.33
CA GLY A 40 5.67 -7.83 -8.31
C GLY A 40 6.28 -6.60 -9.01
N ASN A 41 5.60 -5.46 -8.97
CA ASN A 41 6.01 -4.18 -9.56
C ASN A 41 7.01 -3.41 -8.70
N GLN A 42 7.12 -3.75 -7.40
CA GLN A 42 8.09 -3.20 -6.45
C GLN A 42 8.60 -4.35 -5.55
N PRO A 43 9.51 -5.21 -6.06
CA PRO A 43 9.85 -6.48 -5.40
C PRO A 43 10.47 -6.32 -4.01
N ASN A 44 11.26 -5.27 -3.79
CA ASN A 44 11.87 -5.00 -2.48
C ASN A 44 10.79 -4.58 -1.46
N LEU A 45 9.92 -3.64 -1.83
CA LEU A 45 8.83 -3.20 -0.96
C LEU A 45 7.85 -4.34 -0.65
N GLU A 46 7.56 -5.21 -1.63
CA GLU A 46 6.75 -6.41 -1.41
C GLU A 46 7.42 -7.35 -0.38
N ALA A 47 8.73 -7.57 -0.48
CA ALA A 47 9.47 -8.37 0.50
C ALA A 47 9.41 -7.76 1.90
N ASP A 48 9.63 -6.44 2.03
CA ASP A 48 9.58 -5.73 3.31
C ASP A 48 8.19 -5.80 3.95
N VAL A 49 7.11 -5.62 3.15
CA VAL A 49 5.72 -5.77 3.61
C VAL A 49 5.46 -7.19 4.13
N LEU A 50 5.92 -8.21 3.39
CA LEU A 50 5.74 -9.60 3.79
C LEU A 50 6.49 -9.91 5.10
N ASP A 51 7.71 -9.41 5.25
CA ASP A 51 8.51 -9.59 6.45
C ASP A 51 7.90 -8.88 7.65
N TYR A 52 7.38 -7.65 7.47
CA TYR A 52 6.62 -6.96 8.49
C TYR A 52 5.42 -7.80 8.96
N PHE A 53 4.55 -8.23 8.06
CA PHE A 53 3.37 -9.00 8.47
C PHE A 53 3.71 -10.38 9.08
N ARG A 54 4.88 -10.96 8.77
CA ARG A 54 5.35 -12.19 9.45
C ARG A 54 5.73 -11.92 10.91
N ALA A 55 6.34 -10.76 11.19
CA ALA A 55 6.89 -10.43 12.51
C ALA A 55 5.96 -9.55 13.38
N ALA A 56 4.97 -8.88 12.78
CA ALA A 56 4.12 -7.91 13.45
C ALA A 56 3.38 -8.52 14.66
N PRO A 57 3.38 -7.84 15.83
CA PRO A 57 2.65 -8.29 16.99
C PRO A 57 1.15 -8.44 16.69
N ALA A 58 0.51 -9.48 17.21
CA ALA A 58 -0.91 -9.73 16.98
C ALA A 58 -1.81 -8.55 17.41
N ALA A 59 -1.38 -7.77 18.41
CA ALA A 59 -2.10 -6.59 18.88
C ALA A 59 -2.12 -5.42 17.86
N GLU A 60 -1.16 -5.38 16.91
CA GLU A 60 -1.05 -4.35 15.88
C GLU A 60 -1.78 -4.73 14.57
N ILE A 61 -2.29 -5.96 14.49
CA ILE A 61 -2.88 -6.53 13.28
C ILE A 61 -4.38 -6.75 13.47
N VAL A 62 -5.17 -6.14 12.59
CA VAL A 62 -6.57 -6.55 12.36
C VAL A 62 -6.58 -7.56 11.24
N SER A 63 -7.27 -8.69 11.42
CA SER A 63 -7.36 -9.73 10.39
C SER A 63 -8.76 -10.31 10.25
N THR A 64 -9.12 -10.66 9.02
CA THR A 64 -10.33 -11.43 8.71
C THR A 64 -10.03 -12.45 7.62
N THR A 65 -10.76 -13.56 7.62
CA THR A 65 -10.65 -14.60 6.58
C THR A 65 -12.04 -14.88 6.02
N THR A 66 -12.15 -14.88 4.70
CA THR A 66 -13.39 -15.26 4.01
C THR A 66 -13.19 -16.55 3.25
N LEU A 67 -14.26 -17.35 3.19
CA LEU A 67 -14.32 -18.59 2.41
C LEU A 67 -15.55 -18.52 1.53
N GLU A 68 -15.36 -18.47 0.23
CA GLU A 68 -16.44 -18.39 -0.75
C GLU A 68 -16.40 -19.57 -1.71
N LYS A 69 -17.58 -20.07 -2.06
CA LYS A 69 -17.75 -21.08 -3.10
C LYS A 69 -18.63 -20.53 -4.22
N GLY A 70 -18.08 -20.41 -5.42
CA GLY A 70 -18.78 -19.84 -6.57
C GLY A 70 -18.14 -20.26 -7.89
N HIS A 71 -18.94 -20.43 -8.94
CA HIS A 71 -18.48 -20.79 -10.30
C HIS A 71 -17.53 -22.01 -10.33
N GLY A 72 -17.77 -23.00 -9.47
CA GLY A 72 -16.93 -24.21 -9.35
C GLY A 72 -15.61 -24.03 -8.58
N ARG A 73 -15.29 -22.82 -8.12
CA ARG A 73 -14.11 -22.53 -7.29
C ARG A 73 -14.48 -22.41 -5.82
N ILE A 74 -13.56 -22.85 -4.96
CA ILE A 74 -13.53 -22.51 -3.53
C ILE A 74 -12.37 -21.53 -3.36
N GLU A 75 -12.64 -20.36 -2.83
CA GLU A 75 -11.66 -19.29 -2.65
C GLU A 75 -11.58 -18.92 -1.17
N THR A 76 -10.37 -19.01 -0.62
CA THR A 76 -10.06 -18.52 0.74
C THR A 76 -9.27 -17.23 0.59
N ARG A 77 -9.72 -16.16 1.24
CA ARG A 77 -9.02 -14.86 1.22
C ARG A 77 -8.65 -14.48 2.64
N HIS A 78 -7.38 -14.17 2.85
CA HIS A 78 -6.85 -13.70 4.12
C HIS A 78 -6.56 -12.20 4.03
N TYR A 79 -7.14 -11.43 4.93
CA TYR A 79 -6.93 -9.99 5.03
C TYR A 79 -6.21 -9.70 6.33
N ARG A 80 -5.12 -8.94 6.26
CA ARG A 80 -4.37 -8.43 7.41
C ARG A 80 -4.09 -6.95 7.16
N ALA A 81 -4.32 -6.12 8.17
CA ALA A 81 -4.09 -4.69 8.11
C ALA A 81 -3.41 -4.22 9.40
N SER A 82 -2.59 -3.20 9.28
CA SER A 82 -1.95 -2.52 10.40
C SER A 82 -1.91 -1.02 10.12
N ALA A 83 -2.06 -0.21 11.18
CA ALA A 83 -1.85 1.23 11.11
C ALA A 83 -0.37 1.61 11.31
N ASN A 84 0.46 0.68 11.78
CA ASN A 84 1.89 0.91 11.93
C ASN A 84 2.57 0.80 10.54
N VAL A 85 3.18 1.91 10.13
CA VAL A 85 3.91 2.07 8.86
C VAL A 85 5.36 2.48 9.06
N ASP A 86 5.80 2.62 10.31
CA ASP A 86 7.14 3.13 10.66
C ASP A 86 8.26 2.22 10.11
N TRP A 87 7.96 0.93 9.96
CA TRP A 87 8.87 -0.06 9.38
C TRP A 87 9.19 0.19 7.89
N ILE A 88 8.36 0.95 7.17
CA ILE A 88 8.61 1.34 5.76
C ILE A 88 9.72 2.40 5.70
N ALA A 89 9.80 3.27 6.71
CA ALA A 89 10.79 4.31 6.81
C ALA A 89 12.11 3.76 7.37
N SER A 90 12.83 2.97 6.58
CA SER A 90 14.16 2.48 6.96
C SER A 90 15.27 3.24 6.22
N ASP A 91 16.39 3.49 6.88
CA ASP A 91 17.61 4.08 6.30
C ASP A 91 18.30 3.17 5.23
N ARG A 92 17.70 2.03 4.87
CA ARG A 92 18.25 1.09 3.88
C ARG A 92 18.18 1.67 2.49
N ARG A 93 19.27 2.34 2.10
CA ARG A 93 19.46 2.79 0.72
C ARG A 93 19.95 1.65 -0.16
N TYR A 94 19.32 1.46 -1.32
CA TYR A 94 19.78 0.54 -2.36
C TYR A 94 19.87 1.23 -3.73
N PRO A 95 20.78 0.80 -4.64
CA PRO A 95 20.87 1.40 -5.97
C PRO A 95 19.56 1.25 -6.75
N GLY A 96 18.97 2.37 -7.19
CA GLY A 96 17.67 2.37 -7.88
C GLY A 96 16.46 2.41 -6.94
N GLU A 97 16.66 2.74 -5.66
CA GLU A 97 15.59 2.98 -4.69
C GLU A 97 14.55 3.96 -5.25
N PRO A 98 13.28 3.53 -5.41
CA PRO A 98 12.20 4.47 -5.67
C PRO A 98 12.15 5.44 -4.50
N SER A 99 12.05 6.75 -4.76
CA SER A 99 11.80 7.73 -3.70
C SER A 99 10.64 7.22 -2.85
N ALA A 100 10.76 7.28 -1.54
CA ALA A 100 9.71 6.77 -0.66
C ALA A 100 8.34 7.25 -1.10
N PHE A 101 7.34 6.36 -1.01
CA PHE A 101 5.96 6.77 -1.26
C PHE A 101 5.62 7.94 -0.33
N PRO A 102 4.97 8.99 -0.85
CA PRO A 102 4.64 10.16 -0.06
C PRO A 102 3.61 9.80 1.02
N SER A 103 3.60 10.57 2.11
CA SER A 103 2.88 10.31 3.38
C SER A 103 3.48 9.25 4.32
N PHE A 104 4.50 8.48 3.92
CA PHE A 104 5.23 7.60 4.85
C PHE A 104 6.36 8.30 5.62
N TYR A 105 6.67 9.55 5.28
CA TYR A 105 7.81 10.31 5.82
C TYR A 105 7.43 11.66 6.44
N THR A 106 6.15 11.95 6.58
CA THR A 106 5.70 13.11 7.36
C THR A 106 5.75 12.76 8.84
N SER A 107 6.89 13.01 9.48
CA SER A 107 6.88 13.28 10.93
C SER A 107 5.99 14.50 11.21
N PRO A 108 5.37 14.59 12.40
CA PRO A 108 4.67 15.81 12.83
C PRO A 108 5.60 17.04 12.84
#